data_AF-A0A0F8YCE0-F1
#
_entry.id   AF-A0A0F8YCE0-F1
#
_cell.length_a   1.000
_cell.length_b   1.000
_cell.length_c   1.000
_cell.angle_alpha   90.00
_cell.angle_beta   90.00
_cell.angle_gamma   90.00
#
_symmetry.space_group_name_H-M   'P 1'
#
loop_
_entity.id
_entity.type
_entity.pdbx_description
1 polymer ?
#
loop_
_entity_poly.entity_id
_entity_poly.type
_entity_poly.pdbx_seq_one_letter_code
_entity_poly.pdbx_strand_id
1 'polypeptide(L)' 'MKHKFFIVYFLFVLTIIIYINISFIASETQEQFYFLLSFGLSIAMFFFLCVLATLTND' A
#
# COMPACT_ATOMS: atom_id res chain seq x y z
N MET A 1 19.47 -0.43 9.18
CA MET A 1 18.14 -0.99 9.48
C MET A 1 17.07 0.09 9.74
N LYS A 2 17.11 0.81 10.89
CA LYS A 2 16.02 1.73 11.31
C LYS A 2 15.65 2.81 10.28
N HIS A 3 16.63 3.49 9.67
CA HIS A 3 16.37 4.54 8.67
C HIS A 3 15.82 3.97 7.35
N LYS A 4 16.30 2.79 6.90
CA LYS A 4 15.79 2.12 5.69
C LYS A 4 14.35 1.65 5.88
N PHE A 5 14.04 1.07 7.05
CA PHE A 5 12.68 0.70 7.43
C PHE A 5 11.74 1.91 7.40
N PHE A 6 12.16 3.03 8.00
CA PHE A 6 11.34 4.26 8.03
C PHE A 6 11.04 4.80 6.63
N ILE A 7 12.02 4.78 5.71
CA ILE A 7 11.80 5.19 4.32
C ILE A 7 10.76 4.29 3.64
N VAL A 8 10.90 2.97 3.75
CA VAL A 8 9.97 2.01 3.12
C VAL A 8 8.56 2.16 3.70
N TYR A 9 8.45 2.30 5.02
CA TYR A 9 7.18 2.55 5.68
C TYR A 9 6.53 3.87 5.22
N PHE A 10 7.32 4.95 5.12
CA PHE A 10 6.84 6.24 4.65
C PHE A 10 6.32 6.17 3.21
N LEU A 11 7.06 5.52 2.30
CA LEU A 11 6.64 5.32 0.91
C LEU A 11 5.37 4.46 0.81
N PHE A 12 5.24 3.44 1.67
CA PHE A 12 4.05 2.60 1.74
C PHE A 12 2.81 3.40 2.14
N VAL A 13 2.91 4.21 3.20
CA VAL A 13 1.80 5.09 3.64
C VAL A 13 1.41 6.09 2.55
N LEU A 14 2.40 6.73 1.90
CA LEU A 14 2.14 7.66 0.81
C LEU A 14 1.40 6.99 -0.35
N THR A 15 1.81 5.77 -0.70
CA THR A 15 1.18 4.96 -1.76
C THR A 15 -0.27 4.64 -1.42
N ILE A 16 -0.57 4.26 -0.17
CA ILE A 16 -1.94 3.99 0.28
C ILE A 16 -2.82 5.24 0.15
N ILE A 17 -2.34 6.40 0.60
CA ILE A 17 -3.09 7.65 0.53
C ILE A 17 -3.44 7.99 -0.92
N ILE A 18 -2.46 7.89 -1.83
CA ILE A 18 -2.68 8.14 -3.26
C ILE A 18 -3.70 7.13 -3.82
N TYR A 19 -3.56 5.85 -3.47
CA TYR A 19 -4.44 4.79 -3.96
C TYR A 19 -5.89 4.94 -3.50
N ILE A 20 -6.12 5.39 -2.26
CA ILE A 20 -7.47 5.69 -1.75
C ILE A 20 -8.12 6.78 -2.60
N ASN A 21 -7.39 7.85 -2.90
CA ASN A 21 -7.91 8.95 -3.72
C ASN A 21 -8.22 8.50 -5.15
N ILE A 22 -7.33 7.72 -5.76
CA ILE A 22 -7.56 7.14 -7.10
C ILE A 22 -8.78 6.23 -7.08
N SER A 23 -8.89 5.35 -6.08
CA SER A 23 -10.03 4.44 -5.94
C SER A 23 -11.33 5.21 -5.78
N PHE A 24 -11.33 6.29 -5.02
CA PHE A 24 -12.50 7.15 -4.84
C PHE A 24 -12.94 7.82 -6.15
N ILE A 25 -11.98 8.34 -6.93
CA ILE A 25 -12.27 8.98 -8.23
C ILE A 25 -12.71 7.96 -9.29
N ALA A 26 -12.11 6.77 -9.28
CA ALA A 26 -12.34 5.74 -10.30
C ALA A 26 -13.61 4.90 -10.07
N SER A 27 -14.23 5.01 -8.89
CA SER A 27 -15.40 4.20 -8.55
C SER A 27 -16.69 4.97 -8.75
N GLU A 28 -17.65 4.34 -9.43
CA GLU A 28 -18.98 4.91 -9.63
C GLU A 28 -19.94 4.52 -8.49
N THR A 29 -19.63 3.44 -7.79
CA THR A 29 -20.44 2.91 -6.67
C THR A 29 -19.58 2.64 -5.44
N GLN A 30 -20.22 2.60 -4.27
CA GLN A 30 -19.55 2.27 -3.01
C GLN A 30 -18.98 0.85 -3.02
N GLU A 31 -19.68 -0.12 -3.60
CA GLU A 31 -19.23 -1.51 -3.69
C GLU A 31 -17.94 -1.63 -4.51
N GLN A 32 -17.88 -0.96 -5.67
CA GLN A 32 -16.67 -0.91 -6.49
C GLN A 32 -15.51 -0.23 -5.75
N PHE A 33 -15.79 0.85 -5.02
CA PHE A 33 -14.77 1.51 -4.20
C PHE A 33 -14.17 0.57 -3.16
N TYR A 34 -15.01 -0.14 -2.39
CA TYR A 34 -14.52 -1.08 -1.38
C TYR A 34 -13.82 -2.29 -2.00
N PHE A 35 -14.27 -2.77 -3.15
CA PHE A 35 -13.60 -3.84 -3.90
C PHE A 35 -12.20 -3.41 -4.36
N LEU A 36 -12.09 -2.26 -5.03
CA LEU A 36 -10.80 -1.71 -5.46
C LEU A 36 -9.89 -1.44 -4.27
N LEU A 37 -10.41 -0.78 -3.24
CA LEU A 37 -9.65 -0.46 -2.03
C LEU A 37 -9.07 -1.73 -1.37
N SER A 38 -9.90 -2.75 -1.13
CA SER A 38 -9.46 -3.99 -0.49
C SER A 38 -8.46 -4.78 -1.35
N PHE A 39 -8.67 -4.82 -2.67
CA PHE A 39 -7.75 -5.46 -3.60
C PHE A 39 -6.38 -4.78 -3.61
N GLY A 40 -6.33 -3.47 -3.79
CA GLY A 40 -5.07 -2.73 -3.82
C GLY A 40 -4.33 -2.73 -2.49
N LEU A 41 -5.04 -2.65 -1.35
CA LEU A 41 -4.43 -2.77 -0.03
C LEU A 41 -3.78 -4.16 0.18
N SER A 42 -4.42 -5.23 -0.30
CA SER A 42 -3.89 -6.59 -0.20
C SER A 42 -2.57 -6.74 -0.98
N ILE A 43 -2.53 -6.20 -2.20
CA ILE A 43 -1.33 -6.19 -3.04
C ILE A 43 -0.23 -5.33 -2.40
N ALA A 44 -0.57 -4.13 -1.93
CA ALA A 44 0.40 -3.24 -1.30
C ALA A 44 1.02 -3.90 -0.06
N MET A 45 0.22 -4.56 0.77
CA MET A 45 0.68 -5.28 1.96
C MET A 45 1.62 -6.43 1.58
N PHE A 46 1.30 -7.19 0.53
CA PHE A 46 2.19 -8.24 0.03
C PHE A 46 3.56 -7.70 -0.37
N PHE A 47 3.61 -6.62 -1.15
CA PHE A 47 4.88 -5.98 -1.51
C PHE A 47 5.64 -5.44 -0.30
N PHE A 48 4.95 -4.81 0.64
CA PHE A 48 5.57 -4.29 1.86
C PHE A 48 6.23 -5.42 2.66
N LEU A 49 5.56 -6.55 2.83
CA LEU A 49 6.12 -7.73 3.51
C LEU A 49 7.32 -8.30 2.78
N CYS A 50 7.27 -8.39 1.45
CA CYS A 50 8.41 -8.83 0.63
C CYS A 50 9.63 -7.92 0.83
N VAL A 51 9.44 -6.59 0.76
CA VAL A 51 10.53 -5.62 0.97
C VAL A 51 11.05 -5.69 2.40
N LEU A 52 10.17 -5.86 3.39
CA LEU A 52 10.55 -5.99 4.79
C LEU A 52 11.37 -7.26 5.04
N ALA A 53 10.99 -8.39 4.45
CA ALA A 53 11.73 -9.64 4.54
C ALA A 53 13.14 -9.50 3.95
N THR A 54 13.28 -8.84 2.79
CA THR A 54 14.59 -8.55 2.20
C THR A 54 15.44 -7.66 3.10
N LEU A 55 14.87 -6.58 3.65
CA LEU A 55 15.58 -5.66 4.54
C LEU A 55 16.02 -6.27 5.86
N THR A 56 15.39 -7.37 6.29
CA THR A 56 15.71 -8.04 7.56
C THR A 56 16.86 -9.05 7.39
N ASN A 57 17.10 -9.52 6.16
CA ASN A 57 18.16 -10.47 5.83
C ASN A 57 19.50 -9.81 5.45
N ASP A 58 19.52 -8.48 5.34
CA ASP A 58 20.72 -7.63 5.14
C ASP A 58 21.23 -7.03 6.47
#